data_AF-A0A7C3DAH2-F1
#
_entry.id   AF-A0A7C3DAH2-F1
#
_cell.length_a   1.000
_cell.length_b   1.000
_cell.length_c   1.000
_cell.angle_alpha   90.00
_cell.angle_beta   90.00
_cell.angle_gamma   90.00
#
_symmetry.space_group_name_H-M   'P 1'
#
loop_
_entity.id
_entity.type
_entity.pdbx_description
1 polymer ?
#
loop_
_entity_poly.entity_id
_entity_poly.type
_entity_poly.pdbx_seq_one_letter_code
_entity_poly.pdbx_strand_id
1 'polypeptide(L)'
;MKPNYPDRIHIAHLPTPLERMERLSKHLNGPDLYIKRDDQTGLATGGNKTRKLEFLVADALAQGCDHLITTGAPQSNHCRQTAAAAARAGLGCTLVLRGHKPAQETGNFLLDELLGAHVYWTGDRDRAEVIAEAAAELQAMGRKPYIIPLGGSNVMGATGYVLAMQEVMEQLAAQHINVDFIVFASSSGGTQAGLVVGAEVYGFHGHILGISVDSPAEELKMQAAALATATATHLGLGMLPLAERVEVNDDYLGGGYAIVGETEREAIKMAAQLEGILLDPVYTGRAMGGLIDLIRWGAFTRGQSVLFWHTGGTAALPAFADKLV
;
A
#
# COMPACT_ATOMS: atom_id res chain seq x y z
N MET A 1 -4.74 24.35 6.66
CA MET A 1 -4.18 23.92 7.98
C MET A 1 -2.77 23.40 7.75
N LYS A 2 -1.82 23.57 8.68
CA LYS A 2 -0.43 23.07 8.49
C LYS A 2 -0.20 21.85 9.39
N PRO A 3 -0.03 20.63 8.85
CA PRO A 3 0.26 19.45 9.65
C PRO A 3 1.62 19.56 10.35
N ASN A 4 1.71 19.04 11.57
CA ASN A 4 2.97 18.86 12.29
C ASN A 4 3.57 17.49 11.92
N TYR A 5 4.48 17.48 10.95
CA TYR A 5 5.08 16.23 10.49
C TYR A 5 6.19 15.76 11.44
N PRO A 6 6.17 14.49 11.87
CA PRO A 6 7.30 13.87 12.56
C PRO A 6 8.51 13.73 11.62
N ASP A 7 9.67 13.42 12.20
CA ASP A 7 10.88 13.17 11.42
C ASP A 7 10.72 11.95 10.50
N ARG A 8 11.46 11.99 9.38
CA ARG A 8 11.53 10.87 8.44
C ARG A 8 12.95 10.70 7.91
N ILE A 9 13.27 9.47 7.54
CA ILE A 9 14.45 9.19 6.72
C ILE A 9 14.08 9.24 5.23
N HIS A 10 15.06 9.46 4.36
CA HIS A 10 14.85 9.53 2.92
C HIS A 10 15.33 8.24 2.25
N ILE A 11 14.40 7.32 2.01
CA ILE A 11 14.67 6.01 1.38
C ILE A 11 13.80 5.76 0.14
N ALA A 12 12.80 6.61 -0.12
CA ALA A 12 12.01 6.56 -1.34
C ALA A 12 12.61 7.44 -2.45
N HIS A 13 12.47 7.00 -3.70
CA HIS A 13 12.68 7.84 -4.88
C HIS A 13 11.42 8.68 -5.12
N LEU A 14 11.46 9.95 -4.70
CA LEU A 14 10.34 10.90 -4.78
C LEU A 14 10.75 12.18 -5.55
N PRO A 15 9.79 12.88 -6.18
CA PRO A 15 8.38 12.51 -6.34
C PRO A 15 8.22 11.33 -7.32
N THR A 16 7.24 10.43 -7.09
CA THR A 16 6.99 9.36 -8.07
C THR A 16 6.25 9.92 -9.30
N PRO A 17 6.45 9.34 -10.50
CA PRO A 17 5.79 9.84 -11.70
C PRO A 17 4.25 9.86 -11.63
N LEU A 18 3.67 10.83 -12.31
CA LEU A 18 2.25 10.92 -12.64
C LEU A 18 2.15 10.88 -14.17
N GLU A 19 1.51 9.85 -14.71
CA GLU A 19 1.49 9.55 -16.15
C GLU A 19 0.05 9.39 -16.64
N ARG A 20 -0.22 9.70 -17.91
CA ARG A 20 -1.51 9.39 -18.55
C ARG A 20 -1.50 7.96 -19.09
N MET A 21 -2.59 7.23 -18.90
CA MET A 21 -2.80 5.89 -19.48
C MET A 21 -3.63 6.01 -20.76
N GLU A 22 -3.02 6.58 -21.81
CA GLU A 22 -3.72 6.98 -23.04
C GLU A 22 -4.36 5.80 -23.78
N ARG A 23 -3.65 4.66 -23.89
CA ARG A 23 -4.12 3.51 -24.67
C ARG A 23 -5.26 2.79 -23.96
N LEU A 24 -5.19 2.67 -22.64
CA LEU A 24 -6.21 2.09 -21.79
C LEU A 24 -7.47 2.96 -21.77
N SER A 25 -7.33 4.28 -21.57
CA SER A 25 -8.46 5.23 -21.69
C SER A 25 -9.18 5.08 -23.01
N LYS A 26 -8.43 5.12 -24.12
CA LYS A 26 -8.99 4.99 -25.46
C LYS A 26 -9.66 3.63 -25.68
N HIS A 27 -9.05 2.56 -25.19
CA HIS A 27 -9.56 1.20 -25.32
C HIS A 27 -10.90 1.03 -24.59
N LEU A 28 -11.00 1.55 -23.37
CA LEU A 28 -12.22 1.46 -22.55
C LEU A 28 -13.30 2.46 -22.96
N ASN A 29 -12.95 3.49 -23.75
CA ASN A 29 -13.87 4.52 -24.24
C ASN A 29 -14.66 5.22 -23.12
N GLY A 30 -13.99 5.38 -21.96
CA GLY A 30 -14.53 5.89 -20.71
C GLY A 30 -13.85 7.19 -20.26
N PRO A 31 -13.57 7.37 -18.95
CA PRO A 31 -12.93 8.58 -18.44
C PRO A 31 -11.46 8.69 -18.88
N ASP A 32 -10.89 9.88 -18.72
CA ASP A 32 -9.44 10.06 -18.81
C ASP A 32 -8.75 9.37 -17.64
N LEU A 33 -7.76 8.53 -17.93
CA LEU A 33 -7.07 7.72 -16.94
C LEU A 33 -5.64 8.22 -16.76
N TYR A 34 -5.26 8.36 -15.50
CA TYR A 34 -3.93 8.69 -15.05
C TYR A 34 -3.44 7.63 -14.07
N ILE A 35 -2.13 7.53 -13.90
CA ILE A 35 -1.51 6.62 -12.94
C ILE A 35 -0.45 7.33 -12.10
N LYS A 36 -0.53 7.14 -10.78
CA LYS A 36 0.51 7.55 -9.83
C LYS A 36 1.43 6.36 -9.55
N ARG A 37 2.70 6.47 -9.91
CA ARG A 37 3.66 5.36 -10.00
C ARG A 37 4.38 5.05 -8.68
N ASP A 38 3.64 4.77 -7.62
CA ASP A 38 4.23 4.36 -6.34
C ASP A 38 4.88 2.97 -6.37
N ASP A 39 4.69 2.21 -7.45
CA ASP A 39 5.54 1.07 -7.80
C ASP A 39 7.02 1.47 -7.95
N GLN A 40 7.30 2.73 -8.29
CA GLN A 40 8.65 3.25 -8.56
C GLN A 40 9.32 3.93 -7.35
N THR A 41 8.84 3.72 -6.12
CA THR A 41 9.50 4.30 -4.92
C THR A 41 10.91 3.74 -4.64
N GLY A 42 11.39 2.74 -5.40
CA GLY A 42 12.79 2.35 -5.47
C GLY A 42 13.29 1.33 -4.43
N LEU A 43 12.72 1.30 -3.22
CA LEU A 43 13.20 0.43 -2.14
C LEU A 43 12.92 -1.06 -2.42
N ALA A 44 13.95 -1.80 -2.84
CA ALA A 44 13.90 -3.23 -3.16
C ALA A 44 12.74 -3.61 -4.10
N THR A 45 12.59 -2.92 -5.24
CA THR A 45 11.44 -2.95 -6.19
C THR A 45 10.27 -2.01 -5.87
N GLY A 46 10.36 -1.22 -4.79
CA GLY A 46 9.41 -0.14 -4.51
C GLY A 46 8.02 -0.61 -4.06
N GLY A 47 7.05 0.29 -4.15
CA GLY A 47 5.69 0.15 -3.63
C GLY A 47 5.31 1.21 -2.60
N ASN A 48 4.04 1.15 -2.16
CA ASN A 48 3.49 2.12 -1.23
C ASN A 48 4.10 2.10 0.18
N LYS A 49 4.63 0.96 0.62
CA LYS A 49 5.09 0.81 2.01
C LYS A 49 6.37 1.60 2.25
N THR A 50 7.19 1.84 1.24
CA THR A 50 8.38 2.71 1.32
C THR A 50 8.03 4.07 1.94
N ARG A 51 6.96 4.73 1.48
CA ARG A 51 6.54 6.04 2.01
C ARG A 51 6.19 6.00 3.50
N LYS A 52 5.57 4.90 3.94
CA LYS A 52 5.23 4.69 5.35
C LYS A 52 6.48 4.41 6.18
N LEU A 53 7.41 3.64 5.62
CA LEU A 53 8.63 3.21 6.29
C LEU A 53 9.63 4.35 6.50
N GLU A 54 9.59 5.41 5.67
CA GLU A 54 10.35 6.65 5.94
C GLU A 54 10.11 7.19 7.36
N PHE A 55 8.86 7.13 7.84
CA PHE A 55 8.47 7.60 9.17
C PHE A 55 8.64 6.52 10.24
N LEU A 56 8.23 5.28 9.95
CA LEU A 56 8.31 4.18 10.91
C LEU A 56 9.76 3.86 11.31
N VAL A 57 10.70 3.90 10.35
CA VAL A 57 12.11 3.66 10.65
C VAL A 57 12.74 4.85 11.36
N ALA A 58 12.35 6.08 11.01
CA ALA A 58 12.80 7.26 11.76
C ALA A 58 12.36 7.20 13.23
N ASP A 59 11.11 6.79 13.49
CA ASP A 59 10.59 6.59 14.85
C ASP A 59 11.35 5.49 15.60
N ALA A 60 11.60 4.34 14.96
CA ALA A 60 12.39 3.27 15.54
C ALA A 60 13.80 3.74 15.93
N LEU A 61 14.47 4.49 15.05
CA LEU A 61 15.80 5.04 15.29
C LEU A 61 15.80 6.08 16.42
N ALA A 62 14.81 6.97 16.46
CA ALA A 62 14.65 7.96 17.52
C ALA A 62 14.43 7.31 18.89
N GLN A 63 13.76 6.17 18.92
CA GLN A 63 13.60 5.36 20.13
C GLN A 63 14.83 4.51 20.46
N GLY A 64 15.88 4.51 19.63
CA GLY A 64 17.09 3.71 19.83
C GLY A 64 16.86 2.21 19.64
N CYS A 65 15.85 1.82 18.86
CA CYS A 65 15.62 0.43 18.47
C CYS A 65 16.70 -0.03 17.47
N ASP A 66 17.11 -1.29 17.56
CA ASP A 66 18.14 -1.89 16.70
C ASP A 66 17.61 -3.03 15.81
N HIS A 67 16.31 -3.35 15.92
CA HIS A 67 15.68 -4.44 15.20
C HIS A 67 14.22 -4.10 14.86
N LEU A 68 13.76 -4.43 13.64
CA LEU A 68 12.36 -4.28 13.24
C LEU A 68 11.66 -5.65 13.25
N ILE A 69 10.44 -5.70 13.77
CA ILE A 69 9.55 -6.87 13.66
C ILE A 69 8.31 -6.46 12.88
N THR A 70 7.95 -7.21 11.84
CA THR A 70 6.65 -7.04 11.18
C THR A 70 6.03 -8.37 10.80
N THR A 71 4.86 -8.33 10.17
CA THR A 71 4.10 -9.52 9.83
C THR A 71 3.38 -9.41 8.48
N GLY A 72 3.08 -10.56 7.87
CA GLY A 72 2.37 -10.64 6.61
C GLY A 72 2.20 -12.07 6.10
N ALA A 73 1.76 -12.17 4.84
CA ALA A 73 1.76 -13.43 4.09
C ALA A 73 3.16 -13.71 3.48
N PRO A 74 3.45 -14.95 3.01
CA PRO A 74 4.72 -15.26 2.34
C PRO A 74 5.09 -14.28 1.21
N GLN A 75 4.10 -13.83 0.43
CA GLN A 75 4.31 -12.87 -0.66
C GLN A 75 4.03 -11.41 -0.25
N SER A 76 4.17 -11.08 1.03
CA SER A 76 3.86 -9.74 1.56
C SER A 76 4.83 -8.69 1.04
N ASN A 77 4.30 -7.78 0.22
CA ASN A 77 5.03 -6.57 -0.21
C ASN A 77 5.49 -5.70 0.97
N HIS A 78 4.76 -5.75 2.09
CA HIS A 78 5.12 -5.01 3.30
C HIS A 78 6.33 -5.61 4.02
N CYS A 79 6.41 -6.94 4.10
CA CYS A 79 7.54 -7.63 4.72
C CYS A 79 8.82 -7.32 3.94
N ARG A 80 8.79 -7.47 2.61
CA ARG A 80 9.91 -7.15 1.72
C ARG A 80 10.40 -5.72 1.84
N GLN A 81 9.49 -4.75 1.83
CA GLN A 81 9.88 -3.35 2.01
C GLN A 81 10.41 -3.06 3.42
N THR A 82 9.88 -3.74 4.45
CA THR A 82 10.37 -3.58 5.83
C THR A 82 11.77 -4.16 6.01
N ALA A 83 12.03 -5.36 5.47
CA ALA A 83 13.35 -5.98 5.43
C ALA A 83 14.37 -5.09 4.70
N ALA A 84 13.96 -4.50 3.57
CA ALA A 84 14.80 -3.57 2.83
C ALA A 84 15.08 -2.27 3.59
N ALA A 85 14.08 -1.73 4.29
CA ALA A 85 14.25 -0.53 5.10
C ALA A 85 15.17 -0.79 6.30
N ALA A 86 15.03 -1.95 6.95
CA ALA A 86 15.91 -2.39 8.02
C ALA A 86 17.36 -2.51 7.54
N ALA A 87 17.60 -3.24 6.45
CA ALA A 87 18.91 -3.41 5.85
C ALA A 87 19.55 -2.05 5.47
N ARG A 88 18.76 -1.14 4.89
CA ARG A 88 19.21 0.22 4.52
C ARG A 88 19.58 1.06 5.74
N ALA A 89 18.88 0.90 6.85
CA ALA A 89 19.13 1.62 8.10
C ALA A 89 20.16 0.94 9.03
N GLY A 90 20.67 -0.24 8.66
CA GLY A 90 21.58 -1.02 9.51
C GLY A 90 20.89 -1.68 10.71
N LEU A 91 19.57 -1.89 10.65
CA LEU A 91 18.78 -2.56 11.67
C LEU A 91 18.64 -4.05 11.35
N GLY A 92 18.50 -4.90 12.37
CA GLY A 92 18.04 -6.27 12.17
C GLY A 92 16.57 -6.32 11.75
N CYS A 93 16.14 -7.42 11.11
CA CYS A 93 14.75 -7.60 10.71
C CYS A 93 14.24 -9.01 11.00
N THR A 94 13.08 -9.08 11.66
CA THR A 94 12.31 -10.31 11.85
C THR A 94 10.95 -10.18 11.17
N LEU A 95 10.59 -11.17 10.36
CA LEU A 95 9.31 -11.28 9.69
C LEU A 95 8.54 -12.46 10.29
N VAL A 96 7.35 -12.18 10.82
CA VAL A 96 6.42 -13.23 11.25
C VAL A 96 5.44 -13.48 10.11
N LEU A 97 5.65 -14.55 9.35
CA LEU A 97 4.88 -14.88 8.15
C LEU A 97 3.83 -15.94 8.46
N ARG A 98 2.60 -15.70 8.01
CA ARG A 98 1.47 -16.61 8.27
C ARG A 98 1.64 -17.95 7.55
N GLY A 99 1.16 -19.02 8.16
CA GLY A 99 1.18 -20.37 7.60
C GLY A 99 2.57 -21.00 7.65
N HIS A 100 2.87 -21.86 6.68
CA HIS A 100 4.11 -22.63 6.62
C HIS A 100 5.03 -22.13 5.50
N LYS A 101 6.33 -22.47 5.61
CA LYS A 101 7.32 -22.17 4.56
C LYS A 101 6.85 -22.75 3.22
N PRO A 102 6.72 -21.93 2.16
CA PRO A 102 6.35 -22.43 0.84
C PRO A 102 7.45 -23.35 0.30
N ALA A 103 7.07 -24.31 -0.55
CA ALA A 103 8.02 -25.24 -1.14
C ALA A 103 9.01 -24.57 -2.11
N GLN A 104 8.64 -23.42 -2.68
CA GLN A 104 9.48 -22.63 -3.58
C GLN A 104 9.73 -21.24 -3.01
N GLU A 105 11.01 -20.87 -2.96
CA GLU A 105 11.48 -19.54 -2.62
C GLU A 105 11.44 -18.68 -3.90
N THR A 106 10.40 -17.85 -4.01
CA THR A 106 10.21 -16.97 -5.18
C THR A 106 9.53 -15.68 -4.74
N GLY A 107 9.54 -14.69 -5.64
CA GLY A 107 8.93 -13.38 -5.43
C GLY A 107 9.42 -12.71 -4.15
N ASN A 108 8.50 -12.13 -3.36
CA ASN A 108 8.86 -11.39 -2.16
C ASN A 108 9.58 -12.25 -1.11
N PHE A 109 9.23 -13.52 -0.94
CA PHE A 109 9.88 -14.37 0.06
C PHE A 109 11.36 -14.60 -0.24
N LEU A 110 11.73 -14.84 -1.51
CA LEU A 110 13.13 -14.90 -1.92
C LEU A 110 13.86 -13.57 -1.63
N LEU A 111 13.19 -12.44 -1.89
CA LEU A 111 13.77 -11.13 -1.62
C LEU A 111 13.95 -10.88 -0.12
N ASP A 112 13.03 -11.34 0.73
CA ASP A 112 13.14 -11.24 2.20
C ASP A 112 14.43 -11.92 2.69
N GLU A 113 14.73 -13.12 2.19
CA GLU A 113 15.96 -13.87 2.54
C GLU A 113 17.23 -13.16 2.03
N LEU A 114 17.21 -12.63 0.80
CA LEU A 114 18.34 -11.86 0.25
C LEU A 114 18.59 -10.54 1.02
N LEU A 115 17.55 -9.96 1.60
CA LEU A 115 17.64 -8.76 2.44
C LEU A 115 18.08 -9.08 3.88
N GLY A 116 18.32 -10.35 4.20
CA GLY A 116 18.84 -10.79 5.49
C GLY A 116 17.79 -10.84 6.60
N ALA A 117 16.50 -10.94 6.25
CA ALA A 117 15.45 -11.05 7.24
C ALA A 117 15.42 -12.45 7.89
N HIS A 118 15.22 -12.48 9.21
CA HIS A 118 14.89 -13.72 9.92
C HIS A 118 13.39 -14.00 9.85
N VAL A 119 12.98 -15.23 9.53
CA VAL A 119 11.57 -15.56 9.32
C VAL A 119 11.07 -16.53 10.37
N TYR A 120 9.99 -16.14 11.07
CA TYR A 120 9.15 -17.05 11.86
C TYR A 120 7.91 -17.40 11.03
N TRP A 121 7.62 -18.69 10.96
CA TRP A 121 6.38 -19.20 10.36
C TRP A 121 5.36 -19.43 11.47
N THR A 122 4.16 -18.87 11.35
CA THR A 122 3.14 -19.05 12.39
C THR A 122 2.61 -20.48 12.43
N GLY A 123 2.70 -21.22 11.31
CA GLY A 123 1.87 -22.41 11.12
C GLY A 123 0.40 -22.03 11.34
N ASP A 124 -0.27 -22.81 12.19
CA ASP A 124 -1.67 -22.60 12.59
C ASP A 124 -1.84 -21.71 13.83
N ARG A 125 -0.74 -21.19 14.40
CA ARG A 125 -0.77 -20.39 15.62
C ARG A 125 -1.24 -18.97 15.35
N ASP A 126 -1.71 -18.32 16.42
CA ASP A 126 -2.03 -16.90 16.35
C ASP A 126 -0.77 -16.08 16.08
N ARG A 127 -0.93 -15.08 15.22
CA ARG A 127 0.17 -14.26 14.74
C ARG A 127 0.70 -13.30 15.81
N ALA A 128 -0.17 -12.80 16.69
CA ALA A 128 0.23 -11.91 17.77
C ALA A 128 1.04 -12.67 18.81
N GLU A 129 0.72 -13.93 19.09
CA GLU A 129 1.53 -14.81 19.94
C GLU A 129 2.96 -14.96 19.41
N VAL A 130 3.11 -15.30 18.12
CA VAL A 130 4.44 -15.52 17.51
C VAL A 130 5.23 -14.21 17.42
N ILE A 131 4.57 -13.06 17.20
CA ILE A 131 5.22 -11.73 17.29
C ILE A 131 5.73 -11.47 18.71
N ALA A 132 4.92 -11.76 19.74
CA ALA A 132 5.31 -11.57 21.13
C ALA A 132 6.50 -12.47 21.51
N GLU A 133 6.52 -13.72 21.05
CA GLU A 133 7.65 -14.63 21.25
C GLU A 133 8.92 -14.12 20.59
N ALA A 134 8.86 -13.76 19.31
CA ALA A 134 10.01 -13.22 18.59
C ALA A 134 10.57 -11.95 19.24
N ALA A 135 9.67 -11.07 19.74
CA ALA A 135 10.07 -9.88 20.48
C ALA A 135 10.76 -10.22 21.81
N ALA A 136 10.22 -11.18 22.57
CA ALA A 136 10.78 -11.63 23.84
C ALA A 136 12.16 -12.28 23.66
N GLU A 137 12.34 -13.11 22.63
CA GLU A 137 13.64 -13.71 22.30
C GLU A 137 14.70 -12.66 21.96
N LEU A 138 14.35 -11.65 21.15
CA LEU A 138 15.24 -10.53 20.83
C LEU A 138 15.60 -9.73 22.09
N GLN A 139 14.63 -9.43 22.95
CA GLN A 139 14.87 -8.74 24.21
C GLN A 139 15.78 -9.54 25.16
N ALA A 140 15.61 -10.86 25.24
CA ALA A 140 16.48 -11.74 26.02
C ALA A 140 17.93 -11.74 25.51
N MET A 141 18.14 -11.49 24.22
CA MET A 141 19.46 -11.29 23.60
C MET A 141 20.01 -9.85 23.74
N GLY A 142 19.33 -8.98 24.50
CA GLY A 142 19.74 -7.59 24.70
C GLY A 142 19.42 -6.65 23.53
N ARG A 143 18.57 -7.08 22.58
CA ARG A 143 18.10 -6.25 21.46
C ARG A 143 16.89 -5.42 21.87
N LYS A 144 16.62 -4.36 21.12
CA LYS A 144 15.46 -3.48 21.30
C LYS A 144 14.59 -3.49 20.04
N PRO A 145 13.62 -4.42 19.94
CA PRO A 145 12.76 -4.54 18.77
C PRO A 145 11.72 -3.40 18.69
N TYR A 146 11.44 -2.97 17.47
CA TYR A 146 10.33 -2.08 17.11
C TYR A 146 9.30 -2.86 16.29
N ILE A 147 8.07 -2.98 16.80
CA ILE A 147 7.00 -3.74 16.14
C ILE A 147 6.24 -2.83 15.18
N ILE A 148 6.28 -3.17 13.89
CA ILE A 148 5.53 -2.52 12.84
C ILE A 148 4.25 -3.33 12.59
N PRO A 149 3.05 -2.73 12.71
CA PRO A 149 1.81 -3.45 12.46
C PRO A 149 1.66 -3.78 10.98
N LEU A 150 0.78 -4.74 10.67
CA LEU A 150 0.49 -5.19 9.31
C LEU A 150 0.30 -3.98 8.35
N GLY A 151 1.10 -3.96 7.28
CA GLY A 151 1.05 -2.93 6.25
C GLY A 151 1.58 -1.55 6.67
N GLY A 152 2.21 -1.45 7.85
CA GLY A 152 2.65 -0.20 8.46
C GLY A 152 1.48 0.73 8.77
N SER A 153 0.30 0.17 9.08
CA SER A 153 -0.95 0.95 9.20
C SER A 153 -1.18 1.42 10.63
N ASN A 154 -0.38 2.39 11.04
CA ASN A 154 -0.57 3.22 12.23
C ASN A 154 -0.45 4.72 11.84
N VAL A 155 -0.55 5.63 12.80
CA VAL A 155 -0.51 7.08 12.53
C VAL A 155 0.81 7.53 11.89
N MET A 156 1.94 6.94 12.29
CA MET A 156 3.26 7.22 11.70
C MET A 156 3.31 6.81 10.23
N GLY A 157 2.87 5.58 9.91
CA GLY A 157 2.86 5.10 8.54
C GLY A 157 1.84 5.83 7.66
N ALA A 158 0.64 6.12 8.17
CA ALA A 158 -0.38 6.88 7.44
C ALA A 158 0.08 8.30 7.08
N THR A 159 0.93 8.91 7.91
CA THR A 159 1.54 10.22 7.64
C THR A 159 2.27 10.27 6.28
N GLY A 160 2.91 9.17 5.88
CA GLY A 160 3.56 9.08 4.57
C GLY A 160 2.60 9.31 3.39
N TYR A 161 1.33 8.94 3.54
CA TYR A 161 0.30 9.16 2.53
C TYR A 161 -0.39 10.52 2.61
N VAL A 162 -0.29 11.22 3.75
CA VAL A 162 -0.64 12.64 3.83
C VAL A 162 0.31 13.46 2.96
N LEU A 163 1.62 13.20 3.06
CA LEU A 163 2.61 13.83 2.17
C LEU A 163 2.48 13.37 0.72
N ALA A 164 2.12 12.11 0.48
CA ALA A 164 1.89 11.64 -0.88
C ALA A 164 0.72 12.40 -1.55
N MET A 165 -0.32 12.75 -0.79
CA MET A 165 -1.40 13.59 -1.29
C MET A 165 -0.92 15.02 -1.62
N GLN A 166 -0.04 15.60 -0.79
CA GLN A 166 0.59 16.88 -1.12
C GLN A 166 1.33 16.79 -2.47
N GLU A 167 2.17 15.76 -2.62
CA GLU A 167 2.98 15.52 -3.82
C GLU A 167 2.09 15.43 -5.07
N VAL A 168 1.01 14.66 -5.03
CA VAL A 168 0.13 14.53 -6.21
C VAL A 168 -0.64 15.81 -6.48
N MET A 169 -1.07 16.56 -5.46
CA MET A 169 -1.75 17.85 -5.67
C MET A 169 -0.84 18.88 -6.33
N GLU A 170 0.44 18.93 -5.93
CA GLU A 170 1.46 19.77 -6.57
C GLU A 170 1.69 19.35 -8.03
N GLN A 171 1.78 18.05 -8.31
CA GLN A 171 1.92 17.53 -9.67
C GLN A 171 0.71 17.82 -10.57
N LEU A 172 -0.51 17.64 -10.05
CA LEU A 172 -1.76 17.94 -10.76
C LEU A 172 -1.87 19.42 -11.10
N ALA A 173 -1.55 20.30 -10.14
CA ALA A 173 -1.54 21.74 -10.37
C ALA A 173 -0.50 22.15 -11.42
N ALA A 174 0.71 21.60 -11.34
CA ALA A 174 1.79 21.90 -12.29
C ALA A 174 1.49 21.43 -13.73
N GLN A 175 0.73 20.34 -13.88
CA GLN A 175 0.33 19.80 -15.19
C GLN A 175 -1.04 20.31 -15.66
N HIS A 176 -1.73 21.14 -14.87
CA HIS A 176 -3.10 21.60 -15.11
C HIS A 176 -4.10 20.44 -15.32
N ILE A 177 -3.93 19.37 -14.56
CA ILE A 177 -4.81 18.18 -14.60
C ILE A 177 -5.80 18.27 -13.44
N ASN A 178 -7.09 18.11 -13.73
CA ASN A 178 -8.12 17.89 -12.72
C ASN A 178 -8.41 16.39 -12.62
N VAL A 179 -8.63 15.91 -11.40
CA VAL A 179 -8.96 14.50 -11.12
C VAL A 179 -10.22 14.46 -10.25
N ASP A 180 -11.20 13.67 -10.69
CA ASP A 180 -12.48 13.48 -10.01
C ASP A 180 -12.44 12.28 -9.05
N PHE A 181 -11.63 11.26 -9.35
CA PHE A 181 -11.52 10.05 -8.55
C PHE A 181 -10.06 9.62 -8.38
N ILE A 182 -9.70 9.22 -7.17
CA ILE A 182 -8.48 8.46 -6.88
C ILE A 182 -8.91 7.03 -6.54
N VAL A 183 -8.43 6.06 -7.33
CA VAL A 183 -8.77 4.64 -7.18
C VAL A 183 -7.52 3.82 -6.89
N PHE A 184 -7.59 2.93 -5.89
CA PHE A 184 -6.42 2.15 -5.45
C PHE A 184 -6.83 0.91 -4.65
N ALA A 185 -5.89 -0.01 -4.47
CA ALA A 185 -6.10 -1.19 -3.63
C ALA A 185 -6.05 -0.84 -2.13
N SER A 186 -7.06 -1.25 -1.36
CA SER A 186 -7.15 -1.05 0.08
C SER A 186 -7.28 -2.38 0.83
N SER A 187 -6.63 -2.48 1.99
CA SER A 187 -6.58 -3.68 2.85
C SER A 187 -6.32 -3.22 4.28
N SER A 188 -5.08 -3.16 4.77
CA SER A 188 -4.78 -2.66 6.14
C SER A 188 -5.16 -1.18 6.44
N GLY A 189 -5.75 -0.43 5.51
CA GLY A 189 -6.31 0.92 5.72
C GLY A 189 -5.33 2.10 5.74
N GLY A 190 -4.05 1.92 6.12
CA GLY A 190 -3.15 3.07 6.36
C GLY A 190 -2.82 3.93 5.13
N THR A 191 -2.90 3.38 3.92
CA THR A 191 -2.75 4.17 2.68
C THR A 191 -3.95 5.09 2.51
N GLN A 192 -5.16 4.52 2.59
CA GLN A 192 -6.42 5.25 2.46
C GLN A 192 -6.58 6.32 3.53
N ALA A 193 -6.26 6.00 4.79
CA ALA A 193 -6.31 6.94 5.90
C ALA A 193 -5.44 8.18 5.64
N GLY A 194 -4.20 7.98 5.19
CA GLY A 194 -3.29 9.08 4.86
C GLY A 194 -3.77 9.92 3.67
N LEU A 195 -4.29 9.28 2.62
CA LEU A 195 -4.87 9.98 1.46
C LEU A 195 -6.06 10.85 1.86
N VAL A 196 -6.96 10.32 2.70
CA VAL A 196 -8.15 11.05 3.17
C VAL A 196 -7.78 12.25 4.04
N VAL A 197 -6.84 12.10 4.98
CA VAL A 197 -6.31 13.24 5.75
C VAL A 197 -5.65 14.26 4.83
N GLY A 198 -4.81 13.80 3.91
CA GLY A 198 -4.15 14.66 2.95
C GLY A 198 -5.12 15.42 2.05
N ALA A 199 -6.24 14.81 1.66
CA ALA A 199 -7.25 15.43 0.82
C ALA A 199 -7.90 16.63 1.50
N GLU A 200 -8.24 16.49 2.79
CA GLU A 200 -8.76 17.58 3.60
C GLU A 200 -7.73 18.70 3.77
N VAL A 201 -6.45 18.34 4.01
CA VAL A 201 -5.37 19.31 4.23
C VAL A 201 -5.02 20.10 2.97
N TYR A 202 -4.97 19.43 1.82
CA TYR A 202 -4.44 19.96 0.56
C TYR A 202 -5.52 20.31 -0.47
N GLY A 203 -6.80 20.22 -0.09
CA GLY A 203 -7.92 20.69 -0.92
C GLY A 203 -8.25 19.78 -2.10
N PHE A 204 -8.07 18.46 -1.96
CA PHE A 204 -8.62 17.52 -2.93
C PHE A 204 -10.10 17.30 -2.62
N HIS A 205 -10.96 17.57 -3.61
CA HIS A 205 -12.42 17.50 -3.47
C HIS A 205 -13.06 16.33 -4.23
N GLY A 206 -12.26 15.55 -4.97
CA GLY A 206 -12.72 14.34 -5.63
C GLY A 206 -12.92 13.17 -4.67
N HIS A 207 -13.37 12.06 -5.22
CA HIS A 207 -13.63 10.81 -4.51
C HIS A 207 -12.35 10.01 -4.26
N ILE A 208 -12.24 9.35 -3.11
CA ILE A 208 -11.10 8.51 -2.72
C ILE A 208 -11.60 7.09 -2.50
N LEU A 209 -11.65 6.33 -3.59
CA LEU A 209 -12.26 5.01 -3.65
C LEU A 209 -11.21 3.91 -3.47
N GLY A 210 -11.24 3.25 -2.32
CA GLY A 210 -10.47 2.04 -2.07
C GLY A 210 -11.20 0.80 -2.60
N ILE A 211 -10.59 0.05 -3.52
CA ILE A 211 -11.05 -1.29 -3.87
C ILE A 211 -10.52 -2.26 -2.82
N SER A 212 -11.42 -2.88 -2.07
CA SER A 212 -11.06 -3.82 -1.00
C SER A 212 -10.44 -5.08 -1.57
N VAL A 213 -9.41 -5.57 -0.88
CA VAL A 213 -8.69 -6.79 -1.24
C VAL A 213 -9.03 -7.97 -0.33
N ASP A 214 -9.43 -7.74 0.91
CA ASP A 214 -9.59 -8.80 1.91
C ASP A 214 -10.72 -8.62 2.92
N SER A 215 -11.35 -7.45 2.98
CA SER A 215 -12.33 -7.14 4.02
C SER A 215 -13.66 -6.62 3.44
N PRO A 216 -14.79 -6.89 4.10
CA PRO A 216 -16.05 -6.20 3.79
C PRO A 216 -15.90 -4.67 3.87
N ALA A 217 -16.66 -3.95 3.05
CA ALA A 217 -16.53 -2.50 2.89
C ALA A 217 -16.73 -1.75 4.22
N GLU A 218 -17.75 -2.12 5.01
CA GLU A 218 -18.03 -1.47 6.29
C GLU A 218 -16.90 -1.62 7.30
N GLU A 219 -16.31 -2.82 7.40
CA GLU A 219 -15.18 -3.08 8.30
C GLU A 219 -13.97 -2.23 7.92
N LEU A 220 -13.59 -2.25 6.63
CA LEU A 220 -12.45 -1.51 6.13
C LEU A 220 -12.67 0.00 6.22
N LYS A 221 -13.89 0.47 5.95
CA LYS A 221 -14.27 1.88 6.08
C LYS A 221 -14.14 2.35 7.53
N MET A 222 -14.67 1.60 8.49
CA MET A 222 -14.53 1.92 9.92
C MET A 222 -13.05 1.98 10.33
N GLN A 223 -12.25 0.98 9.93
CA GLN A 223 -10.83 0.93 10.25
C GLN A 223 -10.05 2.12 9.66
N ALA A 224 -10.26 2.43 8.37
CA ALA A 224 -9.58 3.53 7.70
C ALA A 224 -10.03 4.90 8.24
N ALA A 225 -11.31 5.07 8.57
CA ALA A 225 -11.83 6.31 9.18
C ALA A 225 -11.27 6.56 10.59
N ALA A 226 -11.22 5.51 11.42
CA ALA A 226 -10.62 5.59 12.74
C ALA A 226 -9.13 5.95 12.65
N LEU A 227 -8.39 5.32 11.74
CA LEU A 227 -6.98 5.61 11.53
C LEU A 227 -6.76 7.01 10.93
N ALA A 228 -7.62 7.49 10.03
CA ALA A 228 -7.57 8.84 9.49
C ALA A 228 -7.75 9.88 10.61
N THR A 229 -8.72 9.67 11.50
CA THR A 229 -9.00 10.54 12.66
C THR A 229 -7.83 10.57 13.63
N ALA A 230 -7.26 9.40 13.95
CA ALA A 230 -6.08 9.29 14.80
C ALA A 230 -4.86 9.97 14.16
N THR A 231 -4.69 9.84 12.84
CA THR A 231 -3.60 10.48 12.09
C THR A 231 -3.75 12.00 12.07
N ALA A 232 -4.96 12.52 11.86
CA ALA A 232 -5.22 13.96 11.94
C ALA A 232 -4.91 14.52 13.34
N THR A 233 -5.29 13.80 14.39
CA THR A 233 -4.97 14.17 15.78
C THR A 233 -3.46 14.16 16.02
N HIS A 234 -2.78 13.10 15.58
CA HIS A 234 -1.31 12.96 15.68
C HIS A 234 -0.57 14.12 15.00
N LEU A 235 -1.06 14.58 13.85
CA LEU A 235 -0.49 15.70 13.10
C LEU A 235 -0.93 17.09 13.61
N GLY A 236 -1.66 17.18 14.72
CA GLY A 236 -2.09 18.45 15.31
C GLY A 236 -3.18 19.17 14.52
N LEU A 237 -3.97 18.47 13.71
CA LEU A 237 -5.02 19.05 12.88
C LEU A 237 -6.39 19.14 13.58
N GLY A 238 -6.51 18.59 14.80
CA GLY A 238 -7.75 18.57 15.54
C GLY A 238 -8.80 17.63 14.96
N MET A 239 -10.08 17.90 15.25
CA MET A 239 -11.20 17.11 14.73
C MET A 239 -11.55 17.52 13.30
N LEU A 240 -11.46 16.58 12.37
CA LEU A 240 -11.82 16.74 10.97
C LEU A 240 -12.94 15.75 10.61
N PRO A 241 -13.91 16.13 9.77
CA PRO A 241 -15.01 15.25 9.34
C PRO A 241 -14.54 14.26 8.25
N LEU A 242 -13.65 13.33 8.63
CA LEU A 242 -12.95 12.46 7.66
C LEU A 242 -13.72 11.18 7.32
N ALA A 243 -14.60 10.71 8.21
CA ALA A 243 -15.27 9.42 8.05
C ALA A 243 -16.13 9.34 6.78
N GLU A 244 -16.77 10.46 6.41
CA GLU A 244 -17.62 10.56 5.21
C GLU A 244 -16.80 10.55 3.91
N ARG A 245 -15.51 10.90 3.97
CA ARG A 245 -14.60 10.86 2.81
C ARG A 245 -14.01 9.48 2.53
N VAL A 246 -14.23 8.49 3.41
CA VAL A 246 -13.70 7.14 3.23
C VAL A 246 -14.68 6.31 2.42
N GLU A 247 -14.35 6.06 1.15
CA GLU A 247 -15.13 5.22 0.25
C GLU A 247 -14.43 3.87 0.02
N VAL A 248 -15.18 2.78 0.14
CA VAL A 248 -14.68 1.42 -0.07
C VAL A 248 -15.67 0.66 -0.94
N ASN A 249 -15.18 -0.04 -1.95
CA ASN A 249 -15.94 -1.02 -2.73
C ASN A 249 -15.34 -2.42 -2.48
N ASP A 250 -16.17 -3.36 -2.04
CA ASP A 250 -15.82 -4.76 -1.77
C ASP A 250 -16.48 -5.76 -2.73
N ASP A 251 -17.09 -5.30 -3.83
CA ASP A 251 -17.70 -6.15 -4.86
C ASP A 251 -16.66 -7.05 -5.57
N TYR A 252 -15.37 -6.69 -5.48
CA TYR A 252 -14.26 -7.35 -6.17
C TYR A 252 -13.45 -8.29 -5.27
N LEU A 253 -13.95 -8.69 -4.10
CA LEU A 253 -13.25 -9.64 -3.21
C LEU A 253 -13.00 -11.01 -3.86
N GLY A 254 -13.83 -11.39 -4.84
CA GLY A 254 -13.65 -12.61 -5.65
C GLY A 254 -13.58 -13.86 -4.78
N GLY A 255 -12.57 -14.70 -5.02
CA GLY A 255 -12.30 -15.90 -4.20
C GLY A 255 -11.65 -15.62 -2.85
N GLY A 256 -11.53 -14.35 -2.45
CA GLY A 256 -10.83 -13.91 -1.25
C GLY A 256 -9.38 -13.51 -1.51
N TYR A 257 -8.64 -13.33 -0.42
CA TYR A 257 -7.27 -12.81 -0.46
C TYR A 257 -6.31 -13.75 -1.21
N ALA A 258 -5.54 -13.18 -2.14
CA ALA A 258 -4.55 -13.86 -2.97
C ALA A 258 -5.10 -15.00 -3.86
N ILE A 259 -6.41 -15.04 -4.08
CA ILE A 259 -7.02 -15.88 -5.11
C ILE A 259 -7.17 -15.06 -6.39
N VAL A 260 -6.47 -15.47 -7.44
CA VAL A 260 -6.45 -14.78 -8.74
C VAL A 260 -7.63 -15.25 -9.60
N GLY A 261 -8.62 -14.38 -9.79
CA GLY A 261 -9.78 -14.57 -10.65
C GLY A 261 -9.55 -14.08 -12.07
N GLU A 262 -10.62 -14.11 -12.87
CA GLU A 262 -10.57 -13.62 -14.25
C GLU A 262 -10.46 -12.09 -14.31
N THR A 263 -11.13 -11.39 -13.39
CA THR A 263 -11.04 -9.94 -13.24
C THR A 263 -9.59 -9.47 -13.06
N GLU A 264 -8.82 -10.12 -12.16
CA GLU A 264 -7.41 -9.81 -11.97
C GLU A 264 -6.57 -10.17 -13.20
N ARG A 265 -6.78 -11.35 -13.79
CA ARG A 265 -6.05 -11.80 -14.99
C ARG A 265 -6.24 -10.83 -16.15
N GLU A 266 -7.47 -10.44 -16.43
CA GLU A 266 -7.81 -9.51 -17.50
C GLU A 266 -7.13 -8.15 -17.26
N ALA A 267 -7.28 -7.59 -16.05
CA ALA A 267 -6.72 -6.29 -15.71
C ALA A 267 -5.19 -6.26 -15.83
N ILE A 268 -4.50 -7.29 -15.35
CA ILE A 268 -3.05 -7.43 -15.45
C ILE A 268 -2.63 -7.49 -16.92
N LYS A 269 -3.30 -8.30 -17.74
CA LYS A 269 -3.00 -8.41 -19.19
C LYS A 269 -3.25 -7.09 -19.91
N MET A 270 -4.37 -6.42 -19.60
CA MET A 270 -4.75 -5.17 -20.24
C MET A 270 -3.75 -4.04 -19.91
N ALA A 271 -3.40 -3.85 -18.62
CA ALA A 271 -2.40 -2.88 -18.22
C ALA A 271 -1.02 -3.17 -18.85
N ALA A 272 -0.61 -4.45 -18.88
CA ALA A 272 0.66 -4.85 -19.47
C ALA A 272 0.72 -4.59 -20.98
N GLN A 273 -0.33 -4.95 -21.73
CA GLN A 273 -0.34 -4.88 -23.19
C GLN A 273 -0.68 -3.50 -23.75
N LEU A 274 -1.47 -2.71 -23.01
CA LEU A 274 -1.87 -1.37 -23.43
C LEU A 274 -0.90 -0.30 -22.92
N GLU A 275 -0.36 -0.43 -21.72
CA GLU A 275 0.47 0.62 -21.11
C GLU A 275 1.91 0.19 -20.79
N GLY A 276 2.25 -1.10 -20.94
CA GLY A 276 3.55 -1.61 -20.49
C GLY A 276 3.68 -1.59 -18.96
N ILE A 277 2.56 -1.61 -18.24
CA ILE A 277 2.50 -1.52 -16.78
C ILE A 277 2.15 -2.90 -16.21
N LEU A 278 3.01 -3.42 -15.34
CA LEU A 278 2.76 -4.67 -14.64
C LEU A 278 2.02 -4.39 -13.34
N LEU A 279 0.96 -5.16 -13.08
CA LEU A 279 0.22 -5.13 -11.83
C LEU A 279 0.42 -6.44 -11.09
N ASP A 280 0.42 -6.39 -9.77
CA ASP A 280 0.48 -7.60 -8.94
C ASP A 280 -0.89 -8.30 -8.88
N PRO A 281 -0.92 -9.62 -8.72
CA PRO A 281 -2.15 -10.40 -8.81
C PRO A 281 -3.03 -10.36 -7.56
N VAL A 282 -2.57 -9.76 -6.46
CA VAL A 282 -3.30 -9.73 -5.19
C VAL A 282 -3.95 -8.37 -4.96
N TYR A 283 -3.22 -7.27 -5.20
CA TYR A 283 -3.69 -5.93 -4.86
C TYR A 283 -4.03 -5.09 -6.09
N THR A 284 -3.03 -4.70 -6.86
CA THR A 284 -3.16 -3.71 -7.93
C THR A 284 -3.88 -4.27 -9.15
N GLY A 285 -3.76 -5.57 -9.43
CA GLY A 285 -4.56 -6.27 -10.43
C GLY A 285 -6.06 -6.27 -10.08
N ARG A 286 -6.40 -6.52 -8.81
CA ARG A 286 -7.79 -6.44 -8.32
C ARG A 286 -8.35 -5.03 -8.39
N ALA A 287 -7.59 -4.06 -7.90
CA ALA A 287 -8.04 -2.66 -7.94
C ALA A 287 -8.20 -2.13 -9.37
N MET A 288 -7.31 -2.50 -10.29
CA MET A 288 -7.45 -2.16 -11.70
C MET A 288 -8.62 -2.91 -12.34
N GLY A 289 -8.84 -4.18 -11.99
CA GLY A 289 -10.00 -4.95 -12.47
C GLY A 289 -11.32 -4.33 -12.03
N GLY A 290 -11.41 -3.90 -10.76
CA GLY A 290 -12.55 -3.14 -10.27
C GLY A 290 -12.74 -1.81 -11.00
N LEU A 291 -11.65 -1.05 -11.23
CA LEU A 291 -11.71 0.18 -12.03
C LEU A 291 -12.23 -0.07 -13.45
N ILE A 292 -11.71 -1.08 -14.15
CA ILE A 292 -12.13 -1.45 -15.50
C ILE A 292 -13.62 -1.83 -15.53
N ASP A 293 -14.07 -2.62 -14.57
CA ASP A 293 -15.47 -3.05 -14.47
C ASP A 293 -16.40 -1.86 -14.17
N LEU A 294 -16.05 -0.98 -13.22
CA LEU A 294 -16.78 0.25 -12.94
C LEU A 294 -16.87 1.17 -14.17
N ILE A 295 -15.82 1.27 -14.99
CA ILE A 295 -15.85 2.00 -16.26
C ILE A 295 -16.85 1.37 -17.23
N ARG A 296 -16.83 0.04 -17.38
CA ARG A 296 -17.76 -0.69 -18.26
C ARG A 296 -19.21 -0.58 -17.80
N TRP A 297 -19.43 -0.55 -16.49
CA TRP A 297 -20.73 -0.35 -15.87
C TRP A 297 -21.25 1.09 -16.01
N GLY A 298 -20.38 2.04 -16.38
CA GLY A 298 -20.75 3.44 -16.56
C GLY A 298 -20.74 4.25 -15.26
N ALA A 299 -19.99 3.82 -14.24
CA ALA A 299 -19.82 4.57 -12.99
C ALA A 299 -19.11 5.93 -13.20
N PHE A 300 -18.38 6.08 -14.30
CA PHE A 300 -17.67 7.30 -14.68
C PHE A 300 -18.13 7.81 -16.05
N THR A 301 -18.25 9.12 -16.18
CA THR A 301 -18.56 9.78 -17.45
C THR A 301 -17.29 10.09 -18.25
N ARG A 302 -17.40 10.26 -19.57
CA ARG A 302 -16.25 10.60 -20.44
C ARG A 302 -15.60 11.96 -20.16
N GLY A 303 -16.29 12.84 -19.43
CA GLY A 303 -15.76 14.14 -19.01
C GLY A 303 -14.99 14.08 -17.70
N GLN A 304 -15.02 12.95 -17.01
CA GLN A 304 -14.33 12.77 -15.74
C GLN A 304 -12.93 12.19 -15.94
N SER A 305 -12.07 12.45 -14.96
CA SER A 305 -10.71 11.94 -14.88
C SER A 305 -10.52 11.07 -13.64
N VAL A 306 -9.89 9.91 -13.81
CA VAL A 306 -9.58 8.96 -12.73
C VAL A 306 -8.07 8.76 -12.62
N LEU A 307 -7.54 8.97 -11.43
CA LEU A 307 -6.17 8.64 -11.07
C LEU A 307 -6.12 7.27 -10.40
N PHE A 308 -5.53 6.29 -11.07
CA PHE A 308 -5.20 5.01 -10.45
C PHE A 308 -3.89 5.13 -9.66
N TRP A 309 -3.92 4.83 -8.36
CA TRP A 309 -2.70 4.82 -7.54
C TRP A 309 -2.04 3.45 -7.60
N HIS A 310 -0.98 3.31 -8.37
CA HIS A 310 -0.25 2.05 -8.48
C HIS A 310 0.63 1.86 -7.25
N THR A 311 0.16 1.04 -6.31
CA THR A 311 0.83 0.82 -5.02
C THR A 311 2.00 -0.19 -5.05
N GLY A 312 2.47 -0.57 -6.25
CA GLY A 312 3.51 -1.59 -6.46
C GLY A 312 3.02 -3.02 -6.38
N GLY A 313 3.92 -3.92 -6.00
CA GLY A 313 3.63 -5.33 -5.72
C GLY A 313 4.11 -6.34 -6.77
N THR A 314 4.63 -5.86 -7.89
CA THR A 314 5.02 -6.67 -9.05
C THR A 314 6.06 -7.74 -8.76
N ALA A 315 6.87 -7.58 -7.70
CA ALA A 315 7.79 -8.61 -7.23
C ALA A 315 7.09 -9.93 -6.85
N ALA A 316 5.78 -9.92 -6.57
CA ALA A 316 5.02 -11.13 -6.30
C ALA A 316 4.69 -11.95 -7.57
N LEU A 317 4.74 -11.35 -8.77
CA LEU A 317 4.30 -11.99 -10.02
C LEU A 317 4.89 -13.40 -10.26
N PRO A 318 6.20 -13.65 -10.08
CA PRO A 318 6.78 -14.98 -10.29
C PRO A 318 6.17 -16.06 -9.39
N ALA A 319 5.63 -15.69 -8.21
CA ALA A 319 4.99 -16.62 -7.30
C ALA A 319 3.59 -17.07 -7.75
N PHE A 320 3.04 -16.44 -8.79
CA PHE A 320 1.70 -16.71 -9.34
C PHE A 320 1.76 -17.08 -10.82
N ALA A 321 2.91 -17.50 -11.34
CA ALA A 321 3.10 -17.76 -12.77
C ALA A 321 2.07 -18.76 -13.34
N ASP A 322 1.76 -19.82 -12.59
CA ASP A 322 0.77 -20.85 -12.94
C ASP A 322 -0.68 -20.36 -12.95
N LYS A 323 -0.95 -19.18 -12.37
CA LYS A 323 -2.27 -18.55 -12.31
C LYS A 323 -2.47 -17.44 -13.35
N LEU A 324 -1.39 -17.02 -14.01
CA LEU A 324 -1.38 -15.87 -14.92
C LEU A 324 -1.18 -16.25 -16.38
N VAL A 325 -0.41 -17.32 -16.63
CA VAL A 325 -0.12 -17.87 -17.96
C VAL A 325 -1.12 -18.94 -18.33
#